data_AF-A0A2A8S4I2-F1
#
_entry.id   AF-A0A2A8S4I2-F1
#
_cell.length_a   1.000
_cell.length_b   1.000
_cell.length_c   1.000
_cell.angle_alpha   90.00
_cell.angle_beta   90.00
_cell.angle_gamma   90.00
#
_symmetry.space_group_name_H-M   'P 1'
#
loop_
_entity.id
_entity.type
_entity.pdbx_description
1 polymer ?
#
loop_
_entity_poly.entity_id
_entity_poly.type
_entity_poly.pdbx_seq_one_letter_code
_entity_poly.pdbx_strand_id
1 'polypeptide(L)' 'EPWKINGVEPLSETPINLKNGAKVATEEVRNAATEYNYNMIENPGPLAEMRGNPASNFLAGKYDVKTLNEDTTLY' A
#
# COMPACT_ATOMS: atom_id res chain seq x y z
N GLU A 1 12.95 -25.94 16.95
CA GLU A 1 12.38 -24.58 17.03
C GLU A 1 10.87 -24.66 16.88
N PRO A 2 10.07 -23.93 17.67
CA PRO A 2 8.62 -24.18 17.80
C PRO A 2 7.78 -23.78 16.57
N TRP A 3 8.38 -23.09 15.59
CA TRP A 3 7.74 -22.61 14.36
C TRP A 3 8.01 -23.42 13.08
N LYS A 4 8.77 -24.51 13.14
CA LYS A 4 9.03 -25.36 11.97
C LYS A 4 7.93 -26.43 11.86
N ILE A 5 7.08 -26.34 10.84
CA ILE A 5 6.05 -27.33 10.55
C ILE A 5 6.67 -28.42 9.67
N ASN A 6 6.60 -29.68 10.10
CA ASN A 6 7.19 -30.81 9.36
C ASN A 6 6.38 -31.11 8.09
N GLY A 7 7.05 -31.18 6.94
CA GLY A 7 6.46 -31.54 5.64
C GLY A 7 6.14 -30.36 4.72
N VAL A 8 6.48 -29.13 5.10
CA VAL A 8 6.30 -27.94 4.25
C VAL A 8 7.67 -27.39 3.85
N GLU A 9 8.04 -27.60 2.58
CA GLU A 9 9.20 -26.95 1.99
C GLU A 9 8.84 -25.52 1.56
N PRO A 10 9.70 -24.51 1.81
CA PRO A 10 9.45 -23.15 1.35
C PRO A 10 9.38 -23.14 -0.18
N LEU A 11 8.33 -22.52 -0.72
CA LEU A 11 8.15 -22.38 -2.16
C LEU A 11 9.37 -21.64 -2.72
N SER A 12 10.16 -22.36 -3.53
CA SER A 12 11.39 -21.91 -4.14
C SER A 12 11.21 -20.57 -4.85
N GLU A 13 12.24 -19.72 -4.80
CA GLU A 13 12.28 -18.34 -5.31
C GLU A 13 12.19 -18.19 -6.84
N THR A 14 11.69 -19.20 -7.56
CA THR A 14 11.60 -19.18 -9.02
C THR A 14 10.34 -18.46 -9.51
N PRO A 15 10.46 -17.45 -10.40
CA PRO A 15 9.32 -16.66 -10.86
C PRO A 15 8.40 -17.42 -11.83
N ILE A 16 7.10 -17.20 -11.68
CA ILE A 16 6.02 -17.84 -12.45
C ILE A 16 5.93 -17.20 -13.85
N ASN A 17 5.93 -18.02 -14.91
CA ASN A 17 5.84 -17.54 -16.30
C ASN A 17 4.47 -17.93 -16.93
N LEU A 18 3.61 -16.94 -17.21
CA LEU A 18 2.28 -17.16 -17.77
C LEU A 18 2.31 -17.10 -19.31
N LYS A 19 1.91 -18.19 -19.99
CA LYS A 19 1.56 -18.16 -21.42
C LYS A 19 0.06 -18.43 -21.62
N ASN A 20 -0.60 -17.41 -22.17
CA ASN A 20 -1.83 -17.39 -22.97
C ASN A 20 -3.02 -18.25 -22.48
N GLY A 21 -3.94 -17.62 -21.74
CA GLY A 21 -5.25 -18.20 -21.44
C GLY A 21 -6.09 -17.43 -20.39
N ALA A 22 -5.46 -16.60 -19.56
CA ALA A 22 -6.16 -15.81 -18.54
C ALA A 22 -6.67 -14.48 -19.10
N LYS A 23 -7.59 -14.52 -20.06
CA LYS A 23 -8.56 -13.43 -20.20
C LYS A 23 -9.68 -13.75 -19.23
N VAL A 24 -10.11 -12.77 -18.44
CA VAL A 24 -11.04 -12.88 -17.29
C VAL A 24 -10.30 -13.10 -15.95
N ALA A 25 -10.30 -12.06 -15.09
CA ALA A 25 -9.88 -12.03 -13.69
C ALA A 25 -8.38 -11.84 -13.33
N THR A 26 -7.62 -11.01 -14.05
CA THR A 26 -6.28 -10.58 -13.58
C THR A 26 -6.04 -9.07 -13.53
N GLU A 27 -6.90 -8.26 -14.14
CA GLU A 27 -6.77 -6.79 -14.14
C GLU A 27 -7.39 -6.13 -12.90
N GLU A 28 -8.49 -6.69 -12.35
CA GLU A 28 -9.15 -6.11 -11.17
C GLU A 28 -8.38 -6.37 -9.86
N VAL A 29 -7.62 -7.47 -9.77
CA VAL A 29 -6.92 -7.87 -8.54
C VAL A 29 -5.50 -7.30 -8.44
N ARG A 30 -4.89 -6.89 -9.57
CA ARG A 30 -3.55 -6.29 -9.59
C ARG A 30 -3.53 -4.77 -9.39
N ASN A 31 -4.68 -4.11 -9.55
CA ASN A 31 -4.82 -2.66 -9.51
C ASN A 31 -5.56 -2.12 -8.29
N ALA A 32 -5.77 -2.92 -7.24
CA ALA A 32 -6.11 -2.36 -5.93
C ALA A 32 -4.87 -1.73 -5.27
N ALA A 33 -4.16 -0.86 -6.01
CA ALA A 33 -3.21 0.04 -5.41
C ALA A 33 -4.02 0.92 -4.46
N THR A 34 -3.63 0.98 -3.18
CA THR A 34 -4.24 1.92 -2.24
C THR A 34 -4.05 3.32 -2.81
N GLU A 35 -5.14 3.92 -3.29
CA GLU A 35 -5.16 5.28 -3.79
C GLU A 35 -5.15 6.22 -2.59
N TYR A 36 -4.20 7.16 -2.60
CA TYR A 36 -4.11 8.22 -1.60
C TYR A 36 -4.37 9.55 -2.30
N ASN A 37 -5.06 10.46 -1.62
CA ASN A 37 -5.41 11.76 -2.19
C ASN A 37 -4.19 12.67 -2.39
N TYR A 38 -3.13 12.50 -1.60
CA TYR A 38 -1.93 13.35 -1.62
C TYR A 38 -0.64 12.52 -1.67
N ASN A 39 0.41 13.09 -2.28
CA ASN A 39 1.76 12.54 -2.30
C ASN A 39 2.82 13.64 -2.35
N MET A 40 4.00 13.39 -1.78
CA MET A 40 5.08 14.39 -1.63
C MET A 40 5.55 15.08 -2.93
N ILE A 41 5.36 14.47 -4.10
CA ILE A 41 5.96 14.95 -5.36
C ILE A 41 4.95 15.71 -6.22
N GLU A 42 3.83 15.06 -6.55
CA GLU A 42 2.89 15.58 -7.55
C GLU A 42 1.77 16.41 -6.91
N ASN A 43 1.31 16.00 -5.72
CA ASN A 43 0.23 16.65 -5.00
C ASN A 43 0.52 16.64 -3.49
N PRO A 44 1.48 17.47 -3.02
CA PRO A 44 1.97 17.40 -1.65
C PRO A 44 0.97 17.89 -0.61
N GLY A 45 -0.15 18.47 -1.03
CA GLY A 45 -1.29 18.80 -0.18
C GLY A 45 -0.95 19.76 0.97
N PRO A 46 -1.75 19.78 2.05
CA PRO A 46 -1.55 20.70 3.16
C PRO A 46 -0.23 20.49 3.93
N LEU A 47 0.37 19.30 3.84
CA LEU A 47 1.67 19.03 4.49
C LEU A 47 2.84 19.78 3.82
N ALA A 48 2.66 20.32 2.60
CA ALA A 48 3.69 21.09 1.90
C ALA A 48 4.04 22.41 2.61
N GLU A 49 3.07 23.00 3.31
CA GLU A 49 3.22 24.29 4.01
C GLU A 49 3.89 24.12 5.40
N MET A 50 3.97 22.88 5.88
CA MET A 50 4.54 22.56 7.19
C MET A 50 6.05 22.43 7.10
N ARG A 51 6.76 23.01 8.09
CA ARG A 51 8.21 22.88 8.19
C ARG A 51 8.62 21.42 8.42
N GLY A 52 9.68 20.99 7.73
CA GLY A 52 10.36 19.72 8.03
C GLY A 52 9.89 18.51 7.23
N ASN A 53 9.14 18.71 6.14
CA ASN A 53 8.67 17.65 5.24
C ASN A 53 7.99 16.47 5.96
N PRO A 54 6.88 16.73 6.69
CA PRO A 54 6.20 15.70 7.48
C PRO A 54 5.61 14.57 6.63
N ALA A 55 5.37 14.79 5.33
CA ALA A 55 4.94 13.73 4.41
C ALA A 55 5.93 12.54 4.37
N SER A 56 7.21 12.75 4.69
CA SER A 56 8.23 11.69 4.73
C SER A 56 7.96 10.58 5.76
N ASN A 57 7.09 10.84 6.74
CA ASN A 57 6.74 9.85 7.76
C ASN A 57 5.71 8.83 7.27
N PHE A 58 5.11 9.04 6.10
CA PHE A 58 4.07 8.18 5.54
C PHE A 58 4.63 7.25 4.46
N LEU A 59 3.90 6.16 4.18
CA LEU A 59 4.30 5.17 3.19
C LEU A 59 4.51 5.81 1.81
N ALA A 60 5.76 5.79 1.33
CA ALA A 60 6.16 6.43 0.07
C ALA A 60 5.76 7.92 -0.03
N GLY A 61 5.61 8.61 1.11
CA GLY A 61 5.16 9.99 1.14
C GLY A 61 3.71 10.22 0.75
N LYS A 62 2.87 9.17 0.73
CA LYS A 62 1.45 9.21 0.34
C LYS A 62 0.56 9.22 1.57
N TYR A 63 -0.47 10.07 1.56
CA TYR A 63 -1.35 10.25 2.72
C TYR A 63 -2.74 10.76 2.33
N ASP A 64 -3.70 10.59 3.26
CA ASP A 64 -5.05 11.15 3.18
C ASP A 64 -5.30 12.18 4.26
N VAL A 65 -6.30 13.03 4.03
CA VAL A 65 -6.75 14.04 4.99
C VAL A 65 -8.24 13.84 5.23
N LYS A 66 -8.62 13.74 6.51
CA LYS A 66 -10.01 13.68 6.92
C LYS A 66 -10.28 14.76 7.96
N THR A 67 -11.20 15.67 7.65
CA THR A 67 -11.73 16.62 8.63
C THR A 67 -12.78 15.92 9.49
N LEU A 68 -12.65 16.03 10.80
CA LEU A 68 -13.64 15.50 11.75
C LEU A 68 -14.68 16.60 12.01
N ASN A 69 -15.96 16.30 11.71
CA ASN A 69 -17.08 17.23 11.95
C ASN A 69 -17.67 17.09 13.36
N GLU A 70 -17.29 16.04 14.06
CA GLU A 70 -17.67 15.73 15.44
C GLU A 70 -16.52 15.03 16.15
N ASP A 71 -16.52 15.07 17.48
CA ASP A 71 -15.49 14.42 18.30
C ASP A 71 -15.48 12.91 18.03
N THR A 72 -14.33 12.39 17.59
CA THR A 72 -14.16 10.99 17.20
C THR A 72 -12.99 10.37 17.93
N THR A 73 -13.19 9.22 18.57
CA THR A 73 -12.10 8.40 19.15
C THR A 73 -11.64 7.36 18.14
N LEU A 74 -10.34 7.34 17.84
CA LEU A 74 -9.69 6.34 16.97
C LEU A 74 -8.98 5.29 17.84
N TYR A 75 -9.07 4.01 17.48
CA TYR A 75 -8.44 2.87 18.15
C TYR A 75 -7.58 2.07 17.18
#